data_AF-A0A2W4I429-F1
#
_entry.id   AF-A0A2W4I429-F1
#
_cell.length_a   1.000
_cell.length_b   1.000
_cell.length_c   1.000
_cell.angle_alpha   90.00
_cell.angle_beta   90.00
_cell.angle_gamma   90.00
#
_symmetry.space_group_name_H-M   'P 1'
#
loop_
_entity.id
_entity.type
_entity.pdbx_description
1 polymer ?
#
loop_
_entity_poly.entity_id
_entity_poly.type
_entity_poly.pdbx_seq_one_letter_code
_entity_poly.pdbx_strand_id
1 'polypeptide(L)'
;MRSFTKSFWSKGTLALIKSGAFLAAALLVIAPISTTDGARADAQGRFDREQTMLMNLKSQPNSTGFFIIQSSEKSKMIVRDLTKALRQLEEVDKAYSKSRGKPDSRHLEGTKLKLINATRTAEKLHDELWDTFQVLKKSISETLVIDEAKKGSESD
;
A
#
# COMPACT_ATOMS: atom_id res chain seq x y z
N MET A 1 12.62 -73.08 4.65
CA MET A 1 13.08 -73.08 6.06
C MET A 1 12.44 -71.91 6.79
N ARG A 2 11.72 -72.25 7.87
CA ARG A 2 11.27 -71.44 9.02
C ARG A 2 10.42 -70.16 8.78
N SER A 3 9.12 -70.41 8.84
CA SER A 3 8.04 -69.55 9.34
C SER A 3 8.22 -69.09 10.79
N PHE A 4 7.66 -67.92 11.14
CA PHE A 4 7.04 -67.57 12.44
C PHE A 4 6.17 -66.30 12.18
N THR A 5 4.84 -66.33 12.01
CA THR A 5 3.73 -66.38 13.01
C THR A 5 3.97 -65.48 14.23
N LYS A 6 3.05 -64.65 14.75
CA LYS A 6 1.61 -64.42 14.58
C LYS A 6 1.22 -63.18 15.42
N SER A 7 0.13 -62.51 15.01
CA SER A 7 -0.90 -61.76 15.80
C SER A 7 -0.44 -60.69 16.82
N PHE A 8 -1.10 -59.54 16.93
CA PHE A 8 -2.45 -59.48 17.52
C PHE A 8 -3.14 -58.14 17.22
N TRP A 9 -4.44 -58.23 16.93
CA TRP A 9 -5.41 -57.15 16.75
C TRP A 9 -5.41 -56.10 17.88
N SER A 10 -5.69 -54.84 17.52
CA SER A 10 -6.82 -54.12 18.12
C SER A 10 -7.33 -53.01 17.21
N LYS A 11 -8.64 -52.84 17.28
CA LYS A 11 -9.57 -52.14 16.39
C LYS A 11 -9.46 -50.62 16.50
N GLY A 12 -9.76 -49.93 15.40
CA GLY A 12 -10.00 -48.49 15.37
C GLY A 12 -10.53 -48.04 14.00
N THR A 13 -11.77 -48.42 13.71
CA THR A 13 -12.80 -47.68 12.92
C THR A 13 -12.33 -46.65 11.89
N LEU A 14 -12.49 -46.96 10.59
CA LEU A 14 -13.59 -46.49 9.71
C LEU A 14 -13.64 -44.96 9.53
N ALA A 15 -13.20 -44.49 8.36
CA ALA A 15 -14.06 -44.12 7.22
C ALA A 15 -14.36 -42.60 7.25
N LEU A 16 -13.72 -41.83 6.37
CA LEU A 16 -14.22 -41.49 5.04
C LEU A 16 -15.58 -40.77 5.09
N ILE A 17 -15.54 -39.44 5.16
CA ILE A 17 -16.64 -38.58 4.70
C ILE A 17 -16.07 -37.66 3.63
N LYS A 18 -16.38 -38.02 2.38
CA LYS A 18 -16.47 -37.11 1.24
C LYS A 18 -17.62 -36.12 1.48
N SER A 19 -17.57 -35.00 0.75
CA SER A 19 -18.60 -33.96 0.53
C SER A 19 -18.16 -32.63 1.17
N GLY A 20 -17.90 -31.55 0.43
CA GLY A 20 -18.73 -31.05 -0.65
C GLY A 20 -19.84 -30.17 -0.07
N ALA A 21 -19.46 -29.02 0.49
CA ALA A 21 -20.36 -27.93 0.90
C ALA A 21 -19.53 -26.67 1.24
N PHE A 22 -18.95 -26.01 0.25
CA PHE A 22 -18.63 -24.59 0.37
C PHE A 22 -19.76 -23.81 -0.30
N LEU A 23 -20.84 -23.63 0.46
CA LEU A 23 -21.97 -22.78 0.10
C LEU A 23 -22.17 -21.77 1.21
N ALA A 24 -21.97 -20.51 0.82
CA ALA A 24 -22.63 -19.31 1.32
C ALA A 24 -22.55 -18.98 2.82
N ALA A 25 -21.73 -17.99 3.13
CA ALA A 25 -22.17 -16.85 3.94
C ALA A 25 -21.42 -15.59 3.50
N ALA A 26 -21.76 -15.11 2.30
CA ALA A 26 -21.63 -13.70 1.98
C ALA A 26 -22.65 -12.94 2.84
N LEU A 27 -22.27 -12.58 4.06
CA LEU A 27 -22.95 -11.50 4.78
C LEU A 27 -22.11 -10.24 4.58
N LEU A 28 -22.45 -9.53 3.50
CA LEU A 28 -22.28 -8.09 3.38
C LEU A 28 -23.00 -7.45 4.56
N VAL A 29 -22.29 -7.26 5.67
CA VAL A 29 -22.65 -6.20 6.61
C VAL A 29 -22.20 -4.91 5.95
N ILE A 30 -23.03 -4.40 5.04
CA ILE A 30 -23.09 -2.97 4.77
C ILE A 30 -23.63 -2.38 6.07
N ALA A 31 -22.73 -2.16 7.03
CA ALA A 31 -23.03 -1.21 8.09
C ALA A 31 -23.25 0.12 7.37
N PRO A 32 -24.38 0.81 7.54
CA PRO A 32 -24.36 2.24 7.33
C PRO A 32 -23.29 2.74 8.32
N ILE A 33 -22.14 3.17 7.78
CA ILE A 33 -21.29 4.11 8.51
C ILE A 33 -22.20 5.33 8.62
N SER A 34 -22.97 5.37 9.70
CA SER A 34 -23.62 6.56 10.18
C SER A 34 -22.51 7.58 10.28
N THR A 35 -22.47 8.49 9.31
CA THR A 35 -21.67 9.71 9.32
C THR A 35 -22.23 10.62 10.41
N THR A 36 -22.14 10.18 11.65
CA THR A 36 -22.10 11.02 12.83
C THR A 36 -20.65 11.10 13.29
N ASP A 37 -19.73 11.31 12.35
CA ASP A 37 -18.60 12.17 12.66
C ASP A 37 -19.19 13.56 12.69
N GLY A 38 -19.76 13.89 13.85
CA GLY A 38 -19.84 15.26 14.28
C GLY A 38 -18.47 15.85 13.98
N ALA A 39 -18.45 16.74 13.00
CA ALA A 39 -17.83 18.02 13.14
C ALA A 39 -16.87 18.04 14.34
N ARG A 40 -15.64 17.57 14.15
CA ARG A 40 -14.48 18.21 14.79
C ARG A 40 -14.28 19.64 14.22
N ALA A 41 -15.36 20.26 13.73
CA ALA A 41 -15.49 21.68 13.48
C ALA A 41 -15.88 22.32 14.81
N ASP A 42 -14.92 22.37 15.71
CA ASP A 42 -14.82 23.41 16.74
C ASP A 42 -13.33 23.70 16.97
N ALA A 43 -12.52 23.63 15.90
CA ALA A 43 -11.21 24.28 15.87
C ALA A 43 -11.43 25.79 15.69
N GLN A 44 -12.02 26.41 16.73
CA GLN A 44 -12.38 27.83 16.84
C GLN A 44 -13.36 28.32 15.76
N GLY A 45 -14.33 29.16 16.12
CA GLY A 45 -15.27 29.81 15.18
C GLY A 45 -14.63 30.82 14.22
N ARG A 46 -13.47 30.48 13.65
CA ARG A 46 -12.65 31.27 12.73
C ARG A 46 -12.89 30.92 11.27
N PHE A 47 -13.34 29.71 10.97
CA PHE A 47 -13.55 29.25 9.61
C PHE A 47 -15.02 28.91 9.35
N ASP A 48 -15.53 29.33 8.19
CA ASP A 48 -16.82 28.87 7.69
C ASP A 48 -16.77 27.39 7.26
N ARG A 49 -17.92 26.86 6.82
CA ARG A 49 -18.04 25.45 6.46
C ARG A 49 -17.16 25.09 5.28
N GLU A 50 -17.10 25.96 4.28
CA GLU A 50 -16.35 25.80 3.04
C GLU A 50 -14.84 25.82 3.31
N GLN A 51 -14.38 26.76 4.11
CA GLN A 51 -13.00 26.86 4.60
C GLN A 51 -12.61 25.62 5.43
N THR A 52 -13.53 25.13 6.26
CA THR A 52 -13.32 23.88 7.01
C THR A 52 -13.18 22.67 6.07
N MET A 53 -13.99 22.60 5.01
CA MET A 53 -13.85 21.55 3.99
C MET A 53 -12.50 21.61 3.28
N LEU A 54 -12.01 22.81 2.94
CA LEU A 54 -10.66 22.99 2.37
C LEU A 54 -9.57 22.53 3.34
N MET A 55 -9.67 22.90 4.62
CA MET A 55 -8.69 22.47 5.63
C MET A 55 -8.69 20.95 5.82
N ASN A 56 -9.86 20.32 5.70
CA ASN A 56 -10.01 18.88 5.78
C ASN A 56 -9.29 18.13 4.65
N LEU A 57 -9.09 18.73 3.48
CA LEU A 57 -8.33 18.11 2.38
C LEU A 57 -6.87 17.82 2.73
N LYS A 58 -6.30 18.54 3.69
CA LYS A 58 -4.88 18.45 4.04
C LYS A 58 -4.53 17.17 4.81
N SER A 59 -5.34 16.76 5.76
CA SER A 59 -4.93 15.72 6.73
C SER A 59 -6.06 14.87 7.31
N GLN A 60 -7.33 15.08 6.93
CA GLN A 60 -8.40 14.18 7.40
C GLN A 60 -8.22 12.76 6.84
N PRO A 61 -8.67 11.73 7.55
CA PRO A 61 -8.77 10.39 6.98
C PRO A 61 -9.55 10.40 5.67
N ASN A 62 -9.10 9.62 4.68
CA ASN A 62 -9.71 9.56 3.34
C ASN A 62 -9.79 10.91 2.60
N SER A 63 -9.00 11.91 3.02
CA SER A 63 -8.82 13.15 2.26
C SER A 63 -7.82 12.98 1.12
N THR A 64 -7.80 13.94 0.21
CA THR A 64 -6.79 14.02 -0.85
C THR A 64 -5.37 13.98 -0.29
N GLY A 65 -5.06 14.79 0.73
CA GLY A 65 -3.75 14.81 1.38
C GLY A 65 -3.40 13.46 2.01
N PHE A 66 -4.37 12.79 2.64
CA PHE A 66 -4.20 11.44 3.17
C PHE A 66 -3.81 10.43 2.08
N PHE A 67 -4.52 10.41 0.95
CA PHE A 67 -4.22 9.48 -0.14
C PHE A 67 -2.86 9.74 -0.79
N ILE A 68 -2.47 11.02 -0.92
CA ILE A 68 -1.15 11.38 -1.45
C ILE A 68 -0.03 10.88 -0.53
N ILE A 69 -0.12 11.16 0.79
CA ILE A 69 0.88 10.69 1.76
C ILE A 69 0.94 9.16 1.77
N GLN A 70 -0.22 8.48 1.82
CA GLN A 70 -0.24 7.02 1.84
C GLN A 70 0.38 6.43 0.57
N SER A 71 0.12 7.02 -0.59
CA SER A 71 0.72 6.60 -1.86
C SER A 71 2.24 6.84 -1.87
N SER A 72 2.68 7.96 -1.30
CA SER A 72 4.11 8.29 -1.17
C SER A 72 4.85 7.27 -0.30
N GLU A 73 4.27 6.85 0.82
CA GLU A 73 4.83 5.80 1.68
C GLU A 73 4.81 4.42 1.02
N LYS A 74 3.76 4.10 0.27
CA LYS A 74 3.71 2.88 -0.57
C LYS A 74 4.82 2.89 -1.63
N SER A 75 5.11 4.04 -2.24
CA SER A 75 6.21 4.16 -3.22
C SER A 75 7.57 3.84 -2.59
N LYS A 76 7.84 4.33 -1.37
CA LYS A 76 9.06 3.94 -0.62
C LYS A 76 9.15 2.44 -0.38
N MET A 77 8.03 1.78 -0.08
CA MET A 77 8.00 0.33 0.10
C MET A 77 8.35 -0.40 -1.21
N ILE A 78 7.80 0.06 -2.34
CA ILE A 78 8.11 -0.48 -3.67
C ILE A 78 9.61 -0.39 -3.96
N VAL A 79 10.25 0.76 -3.69
CA VAL A 79 11.70 0.94 -3.87
C VAL A 79 12.50 -0.11 -3.08
N ARG A 80 12.14 -0.35 -1.81
CA ARG A 80 12.81 -1.36 -0.97
C ARG A 80 12.65 -2.76 -1.54
N ASP A 81 11.46 -3.11 -2.00
CA ASP A 81 11.19 -4.46 -2.51
C ASP A 81 11.84 -4.69 -3.88
N LEU A 82 11.86 -3.69 -4.76
CA LEU A 82 12.59 -3.74 -6.02
C LEU A 82 14.11 -3.85 -5.80
N THR A 83 14.64 -3.19 -4.77
CA THR A 83 16.06 -3.30 -4.39
C THR A 83 16.39 -4.73 -3.93
N LYS A 84 15.52 -5.37 -3.13
CA LYS A 84 15.70 -6.77 -2.73
C LYS A 84 15.65 -7.70 -3.94
N ALA A 85 14.67 -7.51 -4.82
CA ALA A 85 14.53 -8.31 -6.03
C ALA A 85 15.76 -8.18 -6.94
N LEU A 86 16.32 -6.98 -7.06
CA LEU A 86 17.55 -6.74 -7.83
C LEU A 86 18.73 -7.53 -7.26
N ARG A 87 18.93 -7.52 -5.93
CA ARG A 87 20.01 -8.28 -5.27
C ARG A 87 19.87 -9.78 -5.48
N GLN A 88 18.64 -10.29 -5.32
CA GLN A 88 18.36 -11.71 -5.56
C GLN A 88 18.66 -12.09 -7.02
N LEU A 89 18.28 -11.25 -7.99
CA LEU A 89 18.58 -11.48 -9.39
C LEU A 89 20.09 -11.53 -9.66
N GLU A 90 20.86 -10.61 -9.06
CA GLU A 90 22.32 -10.55 -9.21
C GLU A 90 23.02 -11.79 -8.62
N GLU A 91 22.58 -12.25 -7.46
CA GLU A 91 23.11 -13.46 -6.82
C GLU A 91 22.84 -14.71 -7.66
N VAL A 92 21.62 -14.83 -8.18
CA VAL A 92 21.21 -15.96 -9.04
C VAL A 92 21.96 -15.94 -10.37
N ASP A 93 22.07 -14.78 -11.04
CA ASP A 93 22.78 -14.65 -12.32
C ASP A 93 24.27 -14.99 -12.16
N LYS A 94 24.89 -14.53 -11.06
CA LYS A 94 26.28 -14.87 -10.71
C LYS A 94 26.47 -16.37 -10.46
N ALA A 95 25.59 -16.98 -9.65
CA ALA A 95 25.66 -18.40 -9.35
C ALA A 95 25.46 -19.26 -10.62
N TYR A 96 24.51 -18.89 -11.47
CA TYR A 96 24.25 -19.55 -12.74
C TYR A 96 25.45 -19.44 -13.68
N SER A 97 25.99 -18.25 -13.88
CA SER A 97 27.16 -17.99 -14.74
C SER A 97 28.39 -18.79 -14.30
N LYS A 98 28.64 -18.86 -12.99
CA LYS A 98 29.69 -19.71 -12.41
C LYS A 98 29.44 -21.20 -12.71
N SER A 99 28.21 -21.69 -12.59
CA SER A 99 27.87 -23.09 -12.87
C SER A 99 28.07 -23.49 -14.34
N ARG A 100 28.04 -22.51 -15.27
CA ARG A 100 28.26 -22.72 -16.71
C ARG A 100 29.72 -22.54 -17.13
N GLY A 101 30.63 -22.30 -16.19
CA GLY A 101 32.04 -22.04 -16.49
C GLY A 101 32.27 -20.70 -17.21
N LYS A 102 31.30 -19.80 -17.16
CA LYS A 102 31.35 -18.46 -17.79
C LYS A 102 31.02 -17.40 -16.75
N PRO A 103 31.89 -17.14 -15.75
CA PRO A 103 31.56 -16.25 -14.63
C PRO A 103 31.26 -14.81 -15.03
N ASP A 104 31.71 -14.37 -16.22
CA ASP A 104 31.50 -13.01 -16.74
C ASP A 104 30.27 -12.86 -17.65
N SER A 105 29.57 -13.96 -17.97
CA SER A 105 28.32 -13.84 -18.73
C SER A 105 27.22 -13.22 -17.89
N ARG A 106 26.42 -12.34 -18.49
CA ARG A 106 25.24 -11.74 -17.83
C ARG A 106 23.99 -12.25 -18.51
N HIS A 107 23.40 -13.32 -17.99
CA HIS A 107 22.25 -13.96 -18.64
C HIS A 107 20.96 -13.19 -18.38
N LEU A 108 20.88 -12.49 -17.25
CA LEU A 108 19.67 -11.79 -16.79
C LEU A 108 19.78 -10.27 -16.87
N GLU A 109 20.74 -9.74 -17.64
CA GLU A 109 21.01 -8.29 -17.74
C GLU A 109 19.78 -7.49 -18.18
N GLY A 110 18.98 -8.02 -19.12
CA GLY A 110 17.76 -7.35 -19.57
C GLY A 110 16.75 -7.15 -18.44
N THR A 111 16.56 -8.15 -17.58
CA THR A 111 15.69 -8.06 -16.40
C THR A 111 16.28 -7.13 -15.35
N LYS A 112 17.60 -7.18 -15.14
CA LYS A 112 18.32 -6.29 -14.24
C LYS A 112 18.10 -4.82 -14.61
N LEU A 113 18.25 -4.48 -15.90
CA LEU A 113 18.04 -3.12 -16.39
C LEU A 113 16.58 -2.65 -16.19
N LYS A 114 15.60 -3.53 -16.41
CA LYS A 114 14.18 -3.21 -16.16
C LYS A 114 13.90 -2.96 -14.67
N LEU A 115 14.48 -3.77 -13.77
CA LEU A 115 14.36 -3.55 -12.32
C LEU A 115 14.98 -2.22 -11.90
N ILE A 116 16.18 -1.90 -12.39
CA ILE A 116 16.83 -0.60 -12.11
C ILE A 116 15.94 0.57 -12.58
N ASN A 117 15.37 0.47 -13.78
CA ASN A 117 14.49 1.51 -14.30
C ASN A 117 13.20 1.63 -13.46
N ALA A 118 12.61 0.51 -13.06
CA ALA A 118 11.43 0.50 -12.20
C ALA A 118 11.73 1.13 -10.82
N THR A 119 12.89 0.86 -10.22
CA THR A 119 13.33 1.48 -8.97
C THR A 119 13.42 3.00 -9.10
N ARG A 120 14.09 3.50 -10.15
CA ARG A 120 14.20 4.94 -10.42
C ARG A 120 12.83 5.60 -10.64
N THR A 121 11.93 4.89 -11.32
CA THR A 121 10.57 5.37 -11.55
C THR A 121 9.79 5.48 -10.24
N ALA A 122 9.93 4.50 -9.34
CA ALA A 122 9.30 4.53 -8.02
C ALA A 122 9.89 5.61 -7.09
N GLU A 123 11.21 5.85 -7.15
CA GLU A 123 11.86 6.97 -6.47
C GLU A 123 11.31 8.31 -6.94
N LYS A 124 11.26 8.51 -8.26
CA LYS A 124 10.68 9.73 -8.84
C LYS A 124 9.21 9.92 -8.46
N LEU A 125 8.41 8.85 -8.48
CA LEU A 125 7.02 8.90 -8.03
C LEU A 125 6.89 9.30 -6.56
N HIS A 126 7.81 8.83 -5.70
CA HIS A 126 7.83 9.23 -4.29
C HIS A 126 8.03 10.74 -4.14
N ASP A 127 9.01 11.28 -4.85
CA ASP A 127 9.35 12.71 -4.82
C ASP A 127 8.21 13.57 -5.37
N GLU A 128 7.62 13.17 -6.50
CA GLU A 128 6.48 13.86 -7.11
C GLU A 128 5.26 13.89 -6.19
N LEU A 129 4.95 12.77 -5.51
CA LEU A 129 3.85 12.72 -4.53
C LEU A 129 4.13 13.61 -3.32
N TRP A 130 5.38 13.65 -2.85
CA TRP A 130 5.76 14.50 -1.73
C TRP A 130 5.67 15.99 -2.08
N ASP A 131 6.16 16.38 -3.26
CA ASP A 131 6.05 17.74 -3.76
C ASP A 131 4.58 18.15 -3.93
N THR A 132 3.76 17.29 -4.56
CA THR A 132 2.32 17.50 -4.72
C THR A 132 1.63 17.75 -3.38
N PHE A 133 2.02 17.03 -2.32
CA PHE A 133 1.48 17.28 -0.98
C PHE A 133 1.88 18.64 -0.41
N GLN A 134 3.12 19.11 -0.63
CA GLN A 134 3.52 20.45 -0.21
C GLN A 134 2.78 21.54 -0.98
N VAL A 135 2.60 21.35 -2.30
CA VAL A 135 1.81 22.25 -3.14
C VAL A 135 0.36 22.30 -2.68
N LEU A 136 -0.26 21.16 -2.35
CA LEU A 136 -1.62 21.11 -1.79
C LEU A 136 -1.72 21.92 -0.50
N LYS A 137 -0.80 21.72 0.45
CA LYS A 137 -0.76 22.46 1.71
C LYS A 137 -0.67 23.96 1.48
N LYS A 138 0.24 24.38 0.61
CA LYS A 138 0.45 25.78 0.26
C LYS A 138 -0.80 26.39 -0.37
N SER A 139 -1.38 25.70 -1.35
CA SER A 139 -2.58 26.15 -2.06
C SER A 139 -3.78 26.33 -1.12
N ILE A 140 -3.98 25.40 -0.18
CA ILE A 140 -5.02 25.53 0.85
C ILE A 140 -4.77 26.78 1.70
N SER A 141 -3.55 26.96 2.21
CA SER A 141 -3.21 28.12 3.04
C SER A 141 -3.37 29.46 2.29
N GLU A 142 -2.90 29.54 1.05
CA GLU A 142 -3.05 30.75 0.22
C GLU A 142 -4.51 31.07 -0.05
N THR A 143 -5.33 30.06 -0.33
CA THR A 143 -6.77 30.23 -0.57
C THR A 143 -7.48 30.79 0.67
N LEU A 144 -7.16 30.26 1.86
CA LEU A 144 -7.75 30.72 3.11
C LEU A 144 -7.34 32.17 3.45
N VAL A 145 -6.08 32.54 3.23
CA VAL A 145 -5.60 33.92 3.46
C VAL A 145 -6.27 34.92 2.51
N ILE A 146 -6.44 34.56 1.24
CA ILE A 146 -7.13 35.41 0.25
C ILE A 146 -8.59 35.63 0.64
N ASP A 147 -9.26 34.58 1.13
CA ASP A 147 -10.66 34.66 1.54
C ASP A 147 -10.85 35.55 2.78
N GLU A 148 -9.95 35.43 3.77
CA GLU A 148 -9.94 36.32 4.96
C GLU A 148 -9.73 37.79 4.58
N ALA A 149 -8.81 38.07 3.65
CA ALA A 149 -8.53 39.43 3.19
C ALA A 149 -9.75 40.08 2.51
N LYS A 150 -10.54 39.31 1.75
CA LYS A 150 -11.76 39.81 1.09
C LYS A 150 -12.87 40.13 2.09
N LYS A 151 -13.10 39.25 3.06
CA LYS A 151 -14.10 39.48 4.12
C LYS A 151 -13.80 40.74 4.94
N GLY A 152 -12.53 41.05 5.19
CA GLY A 152 -12.11 42.29 5.84
C GLY A 152 -12.44 43.56 5.04
N SER A 153 -12.32 43.53 3.71
CA SER A 153 -12.57 44.72 2.85
C SER A 153 -14.05 45.04 2.59
N GLU A 154 -14.96 44.10 2.83
CA GLU A 154 -16.42 44.31 2.66
C GLU A 154 -17.10 44.77 3.96
N SER A 155 -16.34 44.86 5.06
CA SER A 155 -16.84 45.18 6.41
C SER A 155 -16.67 46.66 6.80
N ASP A 156 -16.04 47.47 5.94
CA ASP A 156 -15.77 48.91 6.11
C ASP A 156 -16.64 49.74 5.15
#